data_AF-A0A430RE99-F1
#
_entry.id   AF-A0A430RE99-F1
#
_cell.length_a   1.000
_cell.length_b   1.000
_cell.length_c   1.000
_cell.angle_alpha   90.00
_cell.angle_beta   90.00
_cell.angle_gamma   90.00
#
_symmetry.space_group_name_H-M   'P 1'
#
loop_
_entity.id
_entity.type
_entity.pdbx_description
1 polymer ?
#
loop_
_entity_poly.entity_id
_entity_poly.type
_entity_poly.pdbx_seq_one_letter_code
_entity_poly.pdbx_strand_id
1 'polypeptide(L)'
;MGRLTLNGRELRLLLKEHGFWRLKDRGKGSHEIWVDASGRQVTVSAGMKDDIPLGTLQSILRQAGIDKSVLVKGSKGKKSKK
;
A
#
# COMPACT_ATOMS: atom_id res chain seq x y z
N MET A 1 -3.68 -21.58 -3.89
CA MET A 1 -2.57 -20.59 -3.89
C MET A 1 -3.16 -19.24 -3.51
N GLY A 2 -2.63 -18.58 -2.48
CA GLY A 2 -3.08 -17.24 -2.07
C GLY A 2 -2.75 -16.18 -3.14
N ARG A 3 -3.58 -15.15 -3.26
CA ARG A 3 -3.44 -14.12 -4.29
C ARG A 3 -2.23 -13.23 -3.98
N LEU A 4 -1.18 -13.32 -4.80
CA LEU A 4 0.07 -12.54 -4.65
C LEU A 4 -0.01 -11.13 -5.25
N THR A 5 -1.18 -10.72 -5.77
CA THR A 5 -1.37 -9.42 -6.43
C THR A 5 -2.36 -8.56 -5.64
N LEU A 6 -2.05 -7.26 -5.55
CA LEU A 6 -2.97 -6.22 -5.09
C LEU A 6 -3.20 -5.25 -6.22
N ASN A 7 -4.44 -4.77 -6.35
CA ASN A 7 -4.73 -3.61 -7.20
C ASN A 7 -4.46 -2.30 -6.44
N GLY A 8 -4.46 -1.18 -7.17
CA GLY A 8 -4.20 0.11 -6.57
C GLY A 8 -5.20 0.49 -5.47
N ARG A 9 -6.46 0.05 -5.52
CA ARG A 9 -7.43 0.30 -4.44
C ARG A 9 -7.05 -0.45 -3.16
N GLU A 10 -6.70 -1.72 -3.26
CA GLU A 10 -6.29 -2.55 -2.13
C GLU A 10 -5.01 -2.02 -1.48
N LEU A 11 -4.02 -1.61 -2.28
CA LEU A 11 -2.81 -0.97 -1.76
C LEU A 11 -3.13 0.30 -0.95
N ARG A 12 -4.02 1.17 -1.43
CA ARG A 12 -4.42 2.38 -0.71
C ARG A 12 -5.13 2.08 0.60
N LEU A 13 -5.97 1.04 0.63
CA LEU A 13 -6.62 0.59 1.86
C LEU A 13 -5.58 0.08 2.86
N LEU A 14 -4.66 -0.77 2.41
CA LEU A 14 -3.56 -1.27 3.23
C LEU A 14 -2.72 -0.13 3.82
N LEU A 15 -2.34 0.86 2.99
CA LEU A 15 -1.59 2.03 3.45
C LEU A 15 -2.36 2.80 4.55
N LYS A 16 -3.66 3.03 4.37
CA LYS A 16 -4.51 3.65 5.41
C LYS A 16 -4.55 2.85 6.70
N GLU A 17 -4.71 1.52 6.63
CA GLU A 17 -4.71 0.64 7.81
C GLU A 17 -3.38 0.69 8.58
N HIS A 18 -2.28 0.93 7.86
CA HIS A 18 -0.95 1.13 8.43
C HIS A 18 -0.65 2.58 8.86
N GLY A 19 -1.66 3.46 8.84
CA GLY A 19 -1.54 4.83 9.32
C GLY A 19 -0.94 5.82 8.32
N PHE A 20 -0.86 5.46 7.04
CA PHE A 20 -0.48 6.40 5.99
C PHE A 20 -1.69 7.23 5.56
N TRP A 21 -1.45 8.49 5.23
CA TRP A 21 -2.42 9.36 4.58
C TRP A 21 -1.86 9.94 3.28
N ARG A 22 -2.77 10.17 2.34
CA ARG A 22 -2.42 10.80 1.05
C ARG A 22 -2.18 12.28 1.25
N LEU A 23 -1.06 12.77 0.73
CA LEU A 23 -0.80 14.19 0.54
C LEU A 23 -1.48 14.62 -0.76
N LYS A 24 -2.53 15.45 -0.66
CA LYS A 24 -3.32 15.88 -1.84
C LYS A 24 -2.54 16.84 -2.74
N ASP A 25 -1.65 17.63 -2.15
CA ASP A 25 -0.86 18.67 -2.81
C ASP A 25 0.51 18.17 -3.30
N ARG A 26 0.82 16.88 -3.12
CA ARG A 26 2.10 16.27 -3.49
C ARG A 26 1.85 15.09 -4.43
N GLY A 27 2.26 15.27 -5.69
CA GLY A 27 2.07 14.30 -6.75
C GLY A 27 1.73 14.99 -8.07
N LYS A 28 2.33 14.55 -9.18
CA LYS A 28 2.04 15.08 -10.52
C LYS A 28 1.28 14.02 -11.31
N GLY A 29 0.06 14.33 -11.74
CA GLY A 29 -0.80 13.40 -12.47
C GLY A 29 -1.31 12.25 -11.60
N SER A 30 -1.18 11.01 -12.07
CA SER A 30 -1.65 9.79 -11.39
C SER A 30 -0.74 9.31 -10.24
N HIS A 31 0.37 10.01 -9.97
CA HIS A 31 1.27 9.71 -8.86
C HIS A 31 0.75 10.33 -7.56
N GLU A 32 0.37 9.50 -6.61
CA GLU A 32 -0.04 9.93 -5.27
C GLU A 32 1.10 9.71 -4.27
N ILE A 33 1.43 10.72 -3.46
CA ILE A 33 2.36 10.55 -2.34
C ILE A 33 1.57 10.28 -1.06
N TRP A 34 2.00 9.24 -0.35
CA TRP A 34 1.44 8.81 0.93
C TRP A 34 2.52 8.92 2.01
N VAL A 35 2.17 9.44 3.17
CA VAL A 35 3.10 9.63 4.29
C VAL A 35 2.50 9.09 5.59
N ASP A 36 3.35 8.59 6.49
CA ASP A 36 2.95 8.19 7.84
C ASP A 36 3.43 9.17 8.92
N ALA A 37 3.02 8.93 10.17
CA ALA A 37 3.40 9.76 11.31
C ALA A 37 4.90 9.75 11.61
N SER A 38 5.63 8.71 11.18
CA SER A 38 7.08 8.62 11.30
C SER A 38 7.82 9.36 10.18
N GLY A 39 7.11 9.94 9.20
CA GLY A 39 7.70 10.67 8.07
C GLY A 39 8.13 9.79 6.89
N ARG A 40 7.81 8.49 6.89
CA ARG A 40 8.05 7.61 5.74
C ARG A 40 7.12 8.00 4.60
N GLN A 41 7.66 8.09 3.40
CA GLN A 41 6.90 8.45 2.20
C GLN A 41 6.94 7.32 1.18
N VAL A 42 5.80 7.06 0.56
CA VAL A 42 5.67 6.13 -0.56
C VAL A 42 4.90 6.75 -1.69
N THR A 43 5.29 6.40 -2.93
CA THR A 43 4.63 6.87 -4.13
C THR A 43 3.79 5.74 -4.72
N VAL A 44 2.51 6.01 -4.90
CA VAL A 44 1.57 5.09 -5.55
C VAL A 44 1.26 5.62 -6.94
N SER A 45 1.71 4.92 -7.97
CA SER A 45 1.48 5.26 -9.39
C SER A 45 0.32 4.48 -10.03
N ALA A 46 -0.29 3.55 -9.29
CA ALA A 46 -1.30 2.64 -9.82
C ALA A 46 -2.72 3.25 -9.80
N GLY A 47 -3.46 3.09 -10.91
CA GLY A 47 -4.88 3.38 -10.95
C GLY A 47 -5.68 2.49 -10.00
N MET A 48 -6.93 2.86 -9.70
CA MET A 48 -7.74 2.14 -8.69
C MET A 48 -8.01 0.68 -9.04
N LYS A 49 -8.14 0.38 -10.33
CA LYS A 49 -8.49 -0.95 -10.83
C LYS A 49 -7.30 -1.71 -11.41
N ASP A 50 -6.15 -1.04 -11.56
CA ASP A 50 -4.96 -1.65 -12.14
C ASP A 50 -4.28 -2.56 -11.11
N ASP A 51 -4.00 -3.79 -11.53
CA ASP A 51 -3.13 -4.70 -10.78
C ASP A 51 -1.71 -4.13 -10.74
N ILE A 52 -1.10 -4.18 -9.56
CA ILE A 52 0.26 -3.71 -9.36
C ILE A 52 1.21 -4.86 -9.64
N PRO A 53 2.22 -4.69 -10.52
CA PRO A 53 3.26 -5.69 -10.72
C PRO A 53 3.92 -6.06 -9.38
N LEU A 54 4.16 -7.36 -9.15
CA LEU A 54 4.66 -7.86 -7.87
C LEU A 54 5.94 -7.15 -7.40
N GLY A 55 6.87 -6.87 -8.31
CA GLY A 55 8.10 -6.15 -7.99
C GLY A 55 7.84 -4.72 -7.50
N THR A 56 6.92 -4.01 -8.16
CA THR A 56 6.50 -2.66 -7.76
C THR A 56 5.81 -2.70 -6.40
N LEU A 57 4.91 -3.66 -6.19
CA LEU A 57 4.20 -3.82 -4.92
C LEU A 57 5.18 -4.10 -3.77
N GLN A 58 6.12 -5.04 -3.95
CA GLN A 58 7.15 -5.33 -2.95
C GLN A 58 8.04 -4.13 -2.66
N SER A 59 8.38 -3.33 -3.67
CA SER A 59 9.14 -2.10 -3.49
C SER A 59 8.39 -1.09 -2.62
N ILE A 60 7.10 -0.87 -2.91
CA ILE A 60 6.24 0.04 -2.14
C ILE A 60 6.10 -0.45 -0.70
N LEU A 61 5.83 -1.73 -0.48
CA LEU A 61 5.73 -2.30 0.87
C LEU A 61 7.04 -2.14 1.65
N ARG A 62 8.19 -2.37 1.00
CA ARG A 62 9.50 -2.19 1.62
C ARG A 62 9.74 -0.73 2.03
N GLN A 63 9.39 0.23 1.18
CA GLN A 63 9.47 1.66 1.52
C GLN A 63 8.50 2.04 2.64
N ALA A 64 7.30 1.46 2.64
CA ALA A 64 6.32 1.64 3.71
C ALA A 64 6.70 0.93 5.02
N GLY A 65 7.74 0.09 5.01
CA GLY A 65 8.11 -0.79 6.13
C GLY A 65 7.01 -1.79 6.50
N ILE A 66 6.25 -2.25 5.51
CA ILE A 66 5.20 -3.27 5.65
C ILE A 66 5.79 -4.61 5.20
N ASP A 67 5.61 -5.64 6.01
CA ASP A 67 6.12 -6.97 5.69
C ASP A 67 5.31 -7.63 4.56
N LYS A 68 6.00 -8.29 3.62
CA LYS A 68 5.39 -8.93 2.45
C LYS A 68 4.46 -10.10 2.79
N SER A 69 4.48 -10.61 4.02
CA SER A 69 3.54 -11.63 4.50
C SER A 69 2.07 -11.22 4.37
N VAL A 70 1.78 -9.90 4.31
CA VAL A 70 0.42 -9.39 4.04
C VAL A 70 -0.13 -9.85 2.67
N LEU A 71 0.75 -10.17 1.71
CA LEU A 71 0.38 -10.63 0.37
C LEU A 71 -0.01 -12.11 0.31
N VAL A 72 0.33 -12.90 1.34
CA VAL A 72 0.10 -14.36 1.34
C VAL A 72 -1.21 -14.71 2.07
N LYS A 73 -1.84 -13.73 2.72
CA LYS A 73 -3.00 -13.96 3.59
C LYS A 73 -4.27 -14.18 2.77
N GLY A 74 -4.51 -15.43 2.39
CA GLY A 74 -5.88 -15.93 2.23
C GLY A 74 -6.58 -15.85 3.58
N SER A 75 -7.73 -15.16 3.62
CA SER A 75 -8.69 -15.10 4.73
C SER A 75 -8.26 -14.33 6.00
N LYS A 76 -9.05 -13.27 6.30
CA LYS A 76 -9.39 -12.71 7.63
C LYS A 76 -8.31 -12.76 8.71
N GLY A 77 -7.80 -11.60 9.12
CA GLY A 77 -7.10 -11.47 10.39
C GLY A 77 -7.11 -10.06 10.91
N LYS A 78 -8.15 -9.72 11.69
CA LYS A 78 -8.13 -8.59 12.63
C LYS A 78 -6.82 -8.57 13.41
N LYS A 79 -6.17 -7.41 13.53
CA LYS A 79 -5.41 -6.99 14.72
C LYS A 79 -5.57 -5.47 14.83
N SER A 80 -6.41 -4.97 15.72
CA SER A 80 -6.13 -4.81 17.16
C SER A 80 -4.92 -3.92 17.39
N LYS A 81 -5.18 -2.65 17.70
CA LYS A 81 -4.29 -1.86 18.56
C LYS A 81 -5.18 -1.32 19.68
N LYS A 82 -5.01 -1.95 20.85
CA LYS A 82 -5.58 -1.56 22.14
C LYS A 82 -4.68 -0.48 22.73
#